data_AF-A0A2G6HHH1-F1
#
_entry.id   AF-A0A2G6HHH1-F1
#
_cell.length_a   1.000
_cell.length_b   1.000
_cell.length_c   1.000
_cell.angle_alpha   90.00
_cell.angle_beta   90.00
_cell.angle_gamma   90.00
#
_symmetry.space_group_name_H-M   'P 1'
#
loop_
_entity.id
_entity.type
_entity.pdbx_description
1 polymer ?
#
loop_
_entity_poly.entity_id
_entity_poly.type
_entity_poly.pdbx_seq_one_letter_code
_entity_poly.pdbx_strand_id
1 'polypeptide(L)'
;MLNFRKKSEAPLPSEPPVSSSGKKGRPTPTRREAEARRQRPLVPADRKEAKRQARAKRDERLRKEQEALLTGDEQYMPPTHRGKPRRVIRDWVDSRWTISEFLLPAMLLFLAVMMGISFLFPQSENGAVVVVVITVIFYGLLIIAILES
;
A
#
# COMPACT_ATOMS: atom_id res chain seq x y z
N MET A 1 -22.93 15.04 56.02
CA MET A 1 -24.26 14.42 55.80
C MET A 1 -24.84 15.01 54.53
N LEU A 2 -25.03 14.19 53.49
CA LEU A 2 -25.32 14.60 52.11
C LEU A 2 -26.80 14.99 51.94
N ASN A 3 -27.06 16.25 51.63
CA ASN A 3 -28.34 16.73 51.11
C ASN A 3 -28.40 16.49 49.60
N PHE A 4 -29.09 15.44 49.17
CA PHE A 4 -29.40 15.24 47.76
C PHE A 4 -30.70 15.95 47.38
N ARG A 5 -30.52 17.15 46.81
CA ARG A 5 -31.54 17.95 46.14
C ARG A 5 -31.90 17.29 44.80
N LYS A 6 -33.20 17.07 44.61
CA LYS A 6 -33.90 16.60 43.41
C LYS A 6 -33.35 17.26 42.13
N LYS A 7 -32.87 16.46 41.17
CA LYS A 7 -32.67 16.89 39.78
C LYS A 7 -33.61 16.09 38.88
N SER A 8 -34.38 16.85 38.13
CA SER A 8 -35.38 16.49 37.13
C SER A 8 -34.82 15.61 36.02
N GLU A 9 -35.48 14.48 35.77
CA GLU A 9 -35.27 13.64 34.61
C GLU A 9 -36.28 14.06 33.53
N ALA A 10 -35.75 14.54 32.40
CA ALA A 10 -36.52 14.94 31.23
C ALA A 10 -36.95 13.68 30.44
N PRO A 11 -38.14 13.64 29.82
CA PRO A 11 -38.66 12.44 29.18
C PRO A 11 -38.16 12.34 27.74
N LEU A 12 -37.47 11.25 27.40
CA LEU A 12 -37.13 10.87 26.03
C LEU A 12 -37.13 9.34 25.91
N PRO A 13 -37.42 8.79 24.72
CA PRO A 13 -38.70 8.65 24.07
C PRO A 13 -39.27 7.23 24.30
N SER A 14 -40.58 7.10 24.32
CA SER A 14 -41.30 5.83 24.34
C SER A 14 -40.74 4.86 23.30
N GLU A 15 -40.17 3.74 23.75
CA GLU A 15 -40.01 2.55 22.90
C GLU A 15 -41.36 2.26 22.23
N PRO A 16 -41.38 1.95 20.92
CA PRO A 16 -42.62 1.58 20.27
C PRO A 16 -43.21 0.38 21.03
N PRO A 17 -44.53 0.35 21.29
CA PRO A 17 -45.12 -0.79 21.97
C PRO A 17 -44.81 -2.03 21.14
N VAL A 18 -44.01 -2.93 21.70
CA VAL A 18 -43.93 -4.31 21.24
C VAL A 18 -45.32 -4.88 21.43
N SER A 19 -46.14 -4.76 20.39
CA SER A 19 -47.45 -5.37 20.32
C SER A 19 -47.25 -6.88 20.41
N SER A 20 -47.32 -7.40 21.64
CA SER A 20 -47.32 -8.83 21.95
C SER A 20 -48.65 -9.49 21.58
N SER A 21 -49.44 -8.89 20.68
CA SER A 21 -50.72 -9.40 20.21
C SER A 21 -50.58 -10.42 19.07
N GLY A 22 -49.51 -11.21 19.07
CA GLY A 22 -49.36 -12.36 18.19
C GLY A 22 -49.70 -13.63 18.95
N LYS A 23 -51.00 -13.98 19.05
CA LYS A 23 -51.46 -15.27 19.56
C LYS A 23 -50.54 -16.39 19.06
N LYS A 24 -50.10 -17.26 19.99
CA LYS A 24 -49.33 -18.48 19.73
C LYS A 24 -50.23 -19.46 18.95
N GLY A 25 -50.42 -19.19 17.67
CA GLY A 25 -51.37 -19.86 16.79
C GLY A 25 -50.92 -19.88 15.33
N ARG A 26 -49.63 -19.61 15.08
CA ARG A 26 -49.02 -19.93 13.79
C ARG A 26 -48.58 -21.40 13.86
N PRO A 27 -48.99 -22.25 12.90
CA PRO A 27 -48.47 -23.60 12.78
C PRO A 27 -46.95 -23.57 12.83
N THR A 28 -46.35 -24.48 13.60
CA THR A 28 -44.91 -24.70 13.51
C THR A 28 -44.60 -25.00 12.04
N PRO A 29 -43.71 -24.23 11.38
CA PRO A 29 -43.47 -24.40 9.96
C PRO A 29 -43.12 -25.86 9.69
N THR A 30 -43.77 -26.42 8.68
CA THR A 30 -43.58 -27.84 8.37
C THR A 30 -42.12 -28.08 8.03
N ARG A 31 -41.60 -29.28 8.32
CA ARG A 31 -40.18 -29.61 8.10
C ARG A 31 -39.71 -29.22 6.69
N ARG A 32 -40.57 -29.38 5.69
CA ARG A 32 -40.34 -28.99 4.29
C ARG A 32 -40.17 -27.48 4.08
N GLU A 33 -40.95 -26.64 4.76
CA GLU A 33 -40.83 -25.18 4.69
C GLU A 33 -39.60 -24.68 5.45
N ALA A 34 -39.27 -25.31 6.58
CA ALA A 34 -38.04 -25.03 7.33
C ALA A 34 -36.81 -25.40 6.49
N GLU A 35 -36.82 -26.54 5.81
CA GLU A 35 -35.76 -26.98 4.89
C GLU A 35 -35.68 -26.09 3.66
N ALA A 36 -36.79 -25.71 3.03
CA ALA A 36 -36.81 -24.80 1.88
C ALA A 36 -36.29 -23.39 2.23
N ARG A 37 -36.60 -22.89 3.43
CA ARG A 37 -36.05 -21.61 3.92
C ARG A 37 -34.56 -21.72 4.27
N ARG A 38 -34.07 -22.92 4.59
CA ARG A 38 -32.65 -23.22 4.82
C ARG A 38 -31.87 -23.51 3.53
N GLN A 39 -32.57 -23.88 2.45
CA GLN A 39 -32.02 -24.01 1.11
C GLN A 39 -31.73 -22.63 0.53
N ARG A 40 -30.63 -22.02 0.99
CA ARG A 40 -30.00 -20.93 0.27
C ARG A 40 -29.33 -21.54 -0.97
N PRO A 41 -29.73 -21.16 -2.20
CA PRO A 41 -29.07 -21.66 -3.39
C PRO A 41 -27.58 -21.34 -3.30
N LEU A 42 -26.72 -22.35 -3.43
CA LEU A 42 -25.27 -22.19 -3.39
C LEU A 42 -24.76 -21.30 -4.55
N VAL A 43 -25.61 -21.10 -5.57
CA VAL A 43 -25.35 -20.31 -6.76
C VAL A 43 -26.39 -19.17 -6.84
N PRO A 44 -25.97 -17.89 -6.88
CA PRO A 44 -26.86 -16.76 -7.14
C PRO A 44 -27.64 -16.98 -8.43
N ALA A 45 -28.94 -16.66 -8.43
CA ALA A 45 -29.82 -16.83 -9.60
C ALA A 45 -29.26 -16.13 -10.86
N ASP A 46 -28.55 -15.02 -10.68
CA ASP A 46 -27.79 -14.35 -11.74
C ASP A 46 -26.27 -14.55 -11.57
N ARG A 47 -25.77 -15.57 -12.24
CA ARG A 47 -24.34 -15.92 -12.26
C ARG A 47 -23.48 -14.84 -12.92
N LYS A 48 -24.06 -14.01 -13.81
CA LYS A 48 -23.35 -12.97 -14.57
C LYS A 48 -23.17 -11.72 -13.72
N GLU A 49 -24.21 -11.28 -13.02
CA GLU A 49 -24.14 -10.17 -12.08
C GLU A 49 -23.27 -10.52 -10.86
N ALA A 50 -23.42 -11.73 -10.30
CA ALA A 50 -22.55 -12.20 -9.23
C ALA A 50 -21.07 -12.23 -9.64
N LYS A 51 -20.77 -12.64 -10.88
CA LYS A 51 -19.41 -12.62 -11.43
C LYS A 51 -18.90 -11.18 -11.62
N ARG A 52 -19.74 -10.24 -12.07
CA ARG A 52 -19.38 -8.82 -12.18
C ARG A 52 -19.06 -8.20 -10.83
N GLN A 53 -19.92 -8.43 -9.83
CA GLN A 53 -19.68 -7.94 -8.46
C GLN A 53 -18.44 -8.58 -7.83
N ALA A 54 -18.21 -9.88 -8.06
CA ALA A 54 -17.01 -10.56 -7.60
C ALA A 54 -15.73 -9.98 -8.25
N ARG A 55 -15.79 -9.58 -9.53
CA ARG A 55 -14.70 -8.87 -10.21
C ARG A 55 -14.48 -7.49 -9.63
N ALA A 56 -15.52 -6.67 -9.51
CA ALA A 56 -15.43 -5.34 -8.91
C ALA A 56 -14.82 -5.36 -7.51
N LYS A 57 -15.25 -6.29 -6.66
CA LYS A 57 -14.67 -6.48 -5.31
C LYS A 57 -13.21 -6.92 -5.33
N ARG A 58 -12.79 -7.70 -6.32
CA ARG A 58 -11.36 -8.06 -6.48
C ARG A 58 -10.55 -6.86 -6.90
N ASP A 59 -11.03 -6.10 -7.88
CA ASP A 59 -10.35 -4.92 -8.40
C ASP A 59 -10.21 -3.84 -7.32
N GLU A 60 -11.25 -3.63 -6.51
CA GLU A 60 -11.18 -2.72 -5.34
C GLU A 60 -10.16 -3.17 -4.30
N ARG A 61 -10.04 -4.48 -4.03
CA ARG A 61 -9.03 -5.00 -3.10
C ARG A 61 -7.62 -4.80 -3.65
N LEU A 62 -7.41 -5.07 -4.94
CA LEU A 62 -6.13 -4.84 -5.60
C LEU A 62 -5.74 -3.36 -5.61
N ARG A 63 -6.69 -2.45 -5.84
CA ARG A 63 -6.45 -1.00 -5.76
C ARG A 63 -6.02 -0.58 -4.36
N LYS A 64 -6.73 -1.03 -3.32
CA LYS A 64 -6.37 -0.74 -1.93
C LYS A 64 -5.02 -1.33 -1.53
N GLU A 65 -4.70 -2.53 -2.01
CA GLU A 65 -3.38 -3.13 -1.81
C GLU A 65 -2.28 -2.30 -2.49
N GLN A 66 -2.50 -1.83 -3.73
CA GLN A 66 -1.55 -0.96 -4.44
C GLN A 66 -1.38 0.39 -3.76
N GLU A 67 -2.47 1.04 -3.36
CA GLU A 67 -2.44 2.29 -2.61
C GLU A 67 -1.67 2.13 -1.29
N ALA A 68 -1.88 1.03 -0.58
CA ALA A 68 -1.15 0.72 0.65
C ALA A 68 0.34 0.44 0.45
N LEU A 69 0.74 -0.08 -0.72
CA LEU A 69 2.16 -0.22 -1.05
C LEU A 69 2.84 1.14 -1.25
N LEU A 70 2.12 2.11 -1.81
CA LEU A 70 2.62 3.47 -2.05
C LEU A 70 2.62 4.33 -0.79
N THR A 71 1.53 4.30 -0.02
CA THR A 71 1.38 5.10 1.20
C THR A 71 2.04 4.48 2.43
N GLY A 72 2.33 3.17 2.38
CA GLY A 72 2.86 2.43 3.52
C GLY A 72 1.81 2.02 4.56
N ASP A 73 0.51 2.14 4.26
CA ASP A 73 -0.56 1.71 5.18
C ASP A 73 -0.58 0.18 5.37
N GLU A 74 -0.14 -0.27 6.54
CA GLU A 74 -0.04 -1.71 6.87
C GLU A 74 -1.40 -2.42 6.91
N GLN A 75 -2.51 -1.70 7.08
CA GLN A 75 -3.83 -2.30 7.22
C GLN A 75 -4.27 -3.03 5.94
N TYR A 76 -3.93 -2.47 4.78
CA TYR A 76 -4.34 -2.97 3.47
C TYR A 76 -3.21 -3.58 2.63
N MET A 77 -1.96 -3.49 3.07
CA MET A 77 -0.79 -4.08 2.40
C MET A 77 -0.93 -5.60 2.19
N PRO A 78 -0.24 -6.31 1.28
CA PRO A 78 -0.31 -7.77 1.25
C PRO A 78 0.28 -8.41 2.52
N PRO A 79 -0.25 -9.56 3.02
CA PRO A 79 0.27 -10.22 4.23
C PRO A 79 1.75 -10.57 4.14
N THR A 80 2.27 -10.74 2.92
CA THR A 80 3.69 -10.97 2.61
C THR A 80 4.59 -9.76 2.85
N HIS A 81 4.04 -8.55 2.94
CA HIS A 81 4.81 -7.32 3.17
C HIS A 81 4.45 -6.62 4.49
N ARG A 82 3.37 -7.06 5.16
CA ARG A 82 2.97 -6.59 6.49
C ARG A 82 3.94 -7.07 7.58
N GLY A 83 4.05 -6.28 8.64
CA GLY A 83 4.64 -6.67 9.92
C GLY A 83 5.69 -5.68 10.45
N LYS A 84 5.73 -5.56 11.78
CA LYS A 84 6.68 -4.71 12.52
C LYS A 84 8.15 -4.85 12.09
N PRO A 85 8.73 -6.07 11.92
CA PRO A 85 10.11 -6.20 11.47
C PRO A 85 10.33 -5.70 10.03
N ARG A 86 9.38 -5.96 9.11
CA ARG A 86 9.48 -5.52 7.72
C ARG A 86 9.32 -4.01 7.57
N ARG A 87 8.47 -3.39 8.40
CA ARG A 87 8.33 -1.93 8.47
C ARG A 87 9.63 -1.28 8.91
N VAL A 88 10.24 -1.75 9.99
CA VAL A 88 11.52 -1.20 10.47
C VAL A 88 12.61 -1.33 9.41
N ILE A 89 12.68 -2.48 8.71
CA ILE A 89 13.61 -2.65 7.60
C ILE A 89 13.31 -1.66 6.47
N ARG A 90 12.04 -1.50 6.08
CA ARG A 90 11.64 -0.56 5.02
C ARG A 90 11.99 0.87 5.38
N ASP A 91 11.58 1.34 6.56
CA ASP A 91 11.86 2.69 7.03
C ASP A 91 13.38 2.93 7.14
N TRP A 92 14.15 1.91 7.53
CA TRP A 92 15.60 1.98 7.61
C TRP A 92 16.31 1.94 6.24
N VAL A 93 15.74 1.26 5.24
CA VAL A 93 16.28 1.25 3.86
C VAL A 93 15.85 2.50 3.10
N ASP A 94 14.57 2.87 3.13
CA ASP A 94 14.01 4.04 2.43
C ASP A 94 14.52 5.38 2.98
N SER A 95 14.89 5.43 4.27
CA SER A 95 15.52 6.63 4.83
C SER A 95 16.98 6.82 4.37
N ARG A 96 17.61 5.78 3.82
CA ARG A 96 19.01 5.84 3.39
C ARG A 96 19.09 6.22 1.92
N TRP A 97 19.39 7.48 1.69
CA TRP A 97 19.98 7.91 0.43
C TRP A 97 21.38 7.30 0.34
N THR A 98 21.50 6.16 -0.34
CA THR A 98 22.79 5.50 -0.51
C THR A 98 23.59 6.18 -1.61
N ILE A 99 24.86 6.46 -1.35
CA ILE A 99 25.78 7.05 -2.34
C ILE A 99 25.90 6.14 -3.57
N SER A 100 25.68 4.83 -3.42
CA SER A 100 25.68 3.84 -4.50
C SER A 100 24.59 4.08 -5.56
N GLU A 101 23.46 4.70 -5.20
CA GLU A 101 22.42 5.08 -6.18
C GLU A 101 22.91 6.20 -7.11
N PHE A 102 23.85 7.02 -6.64
CA PHE A 102 24.50 8.06 -7.45
C PHE A 102 25.63 7.54 -8.34
N LEU A 103 26.08 6.31 -8.13
CA LEU A 103 27.19 5.73 -8.90
C LEU A 103 26.82 5.54 -10.38
N LEU A 104 25.61 5.02 -10.66
CA LEU A 104 25.12 4.86 -12.03
C LEU A 104 24.98 6.19 -12.80
N PRO A 105 24.30 7.23 -12.28
CA PRO A 105 24.24 8.52 -12.96
C PRO A 105 25.61 9.20 -13.05
N ALA A 106 26.50 9.02 -12.07
CA ALA A 106 27.89 9.51 -12.15
C ALA A 106 28.67 8.84 -13.29
N MET A 107 28.55 7.52 -13.47
CA MET A 107 29.15 6.81 -14.59
C MET A 107 28.59 7.26 -15.94
N LEU A 108 27.28 7.47 -16.03
CA LEU A 108 26.64 7.96 -17.26
C LEU A 108 27.13 9.38 -17.60
N LEU A 109 27.22 10.25 -16.58
CA LEU A 109 27.75 11.60 -16.74
C LEU A 109 29.21 11.58 -17.21
N PHE A 110 30.05 10.74 -16.59
CA PHE A 110 31.45 10.58 -16.97
C PHE A 110 31.57 10.10 -18.43
N LEU A 111 30.78 9.12 -18.83
CA LEU A 111 30.74 8.63 -20.21
C LEU A 111 30.33 9.74 -21.19
N ALA A 112 29.28 10.51 -20.86
CA ALA A 112 28.81 11.62 -21.69
C ALA A 112 29.87 12.70 -21.84
N VAL A 113 30.57 13.05 -20.76
CA VAL A 113 31.69 14.01 -20.78
C VAL A 113 32.83 13.48 -21.64
N MET A 114 33.22 12.21 -21.49
CA MET A 114 34.25 11.58 -22.32
C MET A 114 33.88 11.59 -23.80
N MET A 115 32.64 11.22 -24.13
CA MET A 115 32.15 11.22 -25.51
C MET A 115 32.11 12.65 -26.08
N GLY A 116 31.68 13.63 -25.29
CA GLY A 116 31.64 15.04 -25.67
C GLY A 116 33.04 15.62 -25.95
N ILE A 117 34.02 15.31 -25.10
CA ILE A 117 35.41 15.72 -25.31
C ILE A 117 35.97 15.09 -26.60
N SER A 118 35.73 13.79 -26.79
CA SER A 118 36.18 13.07 -28.00
C SER A 118 35.53 13.62 -29.27
N PHE A 119 34.27 14.07 -29.22
CA PHE A 119 33.56 14.65 -30.35
C PHE A 119 33.99 16.10 -30.65
N LEU A 120 34.19 16.92 -29.62
CA LEU A 120 34.52 18.35 -29.79
C LEU A 120 36.01 18.59 -30.11
N PHE A 121 36.91 17.71 -29.67
CA PHE A 121 38.36 17.91 -29.82
C PHE A 121 39.11 16.68 -30.40
N PRO A 122 38.73 16.18 -31.59
CA PRO A 122 39.22 14.90 -32.14
C PRO A 122 40.68 14.90 -32.61
N GLN A 123 41.33 16.07 -32.73
CA GLN A 123 42.70 16.22 -33.27
C GLN A 123 43.61 17.00 -32.31
N SER A 124 43.27 17.07 -31.02
CA SER A 124 44.10 17.77 -30.05
C SER A 124 45.35 16.94 -29.72
N GLU A 125 46.54 17.50 -29.93
CA GLU A 125 47.81 16.85 -29.55
C GLU A 125 47.88 16.54 -28.05
N ASN A 126 47.16 17.34 -27.25
CA ASN A 126 47.06 17.18 -25.79
C ASN A 126 45.84 16.37 -25.33
N GLY A 127 45.01 15.86 -26.26
CA GLY A 127 43.72 15.22 -25.92
C GLY A 127 43.89 13.98 -25.05
N ALA A 128 44.90 13.16 -25.35
CA ALA A 128 45.20 11.96 -24.56
C ALA A 128 45.57 12.29 -23.11
N VAL A 129 46.37 13.34 -22.89
CA VAL A 129 46.79 13.76 -21.54
C VAL A 129 45.58 14.26 -20.75
N VAL A 130 44.70 15.05 -21.37
CA VAL A 130 43.47 15.55 -20.73
C VAL A 130 42.54 14.40 -20.34
N VAL A 131 42.34 13.41 -21.23
CA VAL A 131 41.53 12.22 -20.94
C VAL A 131 42.09 11.43 -19.77
N VAL A 132 43.41 11.19 -19.73
CA VAL A 132 44.08 10.48 -18.63
C VAL A 132 43.92 11.24 -17.32
N VAL A 133 44.15 12.56 -17.30
CA VAL A 133 44.02 13.39 -16.10
C VAL A 133 42.59 13.35 -15.55
N ILE A 134 41.58 13.54 -16.41
CA ILE A 134 40.16 13.48 -16.01
C ILE A 134 39.81 12.08 -15.48
N THR A 135 40.33 11.03 -16.11
CA THR A 135 40.09 9.64 -15.68
C THR A 135 40.70 9.36 -14.31
N VAL A 136 41.92 9.82 -14.05
CA VAL A 136 42.58 9.67 -12.74
C VAL A 136 41.83 10.45 -11.66
N ILE A 137 41.41 11.69 -11.94
CA ILE A 137 40.60 12.49 -11.02
C ILE A 137 39.27 11.78 -10.72
N PHE A 138 38.59 11.27 -11.75
CA PHE A 138 37.33 10.55 -11.60
C PHE A 138 37.49 9.31 -10.72
N TYR A 139 38.48 8.45 -10.99
CA TYR A 139 38.74 7.28 -10.14
C TYR A 139 39.15 7.64 -8.72
N GLY A 140 39.91 8.73 -8.53
CA GLY A 140 40.23 9.25 -7.20
C GLY A 140 39.00 9.68 -6.41
N LEU A 141 38.10 10.46 -7.04
CA LEU A 141 36.82 10.85 -6.44
C LEU A 141 35.92 9.63 -6.19
N LEU A 142 35.93 8.63 -7.07
CA LEU A 142 35.18 7.39 -6.92
C LEU A 142 35.68 6.60 -5.69
N ILE A 143 37.00 6.48 -5.50
CA ILE A 143 37.58 5.83 -4.33
C ILE A 143 37.22 6.59 -3.05
N ILE A 144 37.31 7.92 -3.05
CA ILE A 144 36.91 8.74 -1.90
C ILE A 144 35.42 8.56 -1.58
N ALA A 145 34.56 8.57 -2.60
CA ALA A 145 33.13 8.37 -2.43
C ALA A 145 32.79 6.97 -1.89
N ILE A 146 33.51 5.93 -2.31
CA ILE A 146 33.36 4.57 -1.76
C ILE A 146 33.84 4.49 -0.31
N LEU A 147 34.93 5.19 0.03
CA LEU A 147 35.44 5.23 1.40
C LEU A 147 34.51 6.00 2.36
N GLU A 148 33.75 6.96 1.84
CA GLU A 148 32.78 7.76 2.60
C GLU A 148 31.39 7.09 2.72
N SER A 149 31.04 6.19 1.78
CA SER A 149 29.74 5.50 1.72
C SER A 149 29.60 4.30 2.65
#